data_AF-B7XDF6-F1
#
_entry.id   AF-B7XDF6-F1
#
_cell.length_a   1.000
_cell.length_b   1.000
_cell.length_c   1.000
_cell.angle_alpha   90.00
_cell.angle_beta   90.00
_cell.angle_gamma   90.00
#
_symmetry.space_group_name_H-M   'P 1'
#
loop_
_entity.id
_entity.type
_entity.pdbx_description
1 polymer ?
#
loop_
_entity_poly.entity_id
_entity_poly.type
_entity_poly.pdbx_seq_one_letter_code
_entity_poly.pdbx_strand_id
1 'polypeptide(L)'
;MAAKFLVFCGLVSLASATIKLQEIFSWNVVDWNYPDQFSKQQALRTGALIPENALPVGIERWRNKLFVSVPRWRSGIPATLNYIPLDAPYEPSPKLTPYPSFEGNELGNCQTGLTTVYRVKADQCDRLWVLDIGTYGYDKKMDFFIIPIPIFLTYVPSTTLQMCARTRSMYLT
;
A
#
# COMPACT_ATOMS: atom_id res chain seq x y z
N MET A 1 8.15 -58.69 4.16
CA MET A 1 8.88 -57.40 4.31
C MET A 1 8.45 -56.31 3.31
N ALA A 2 7.34 -56.45 2.58
CA ALA A 2 6.86 -55.42 1.64
C ALA A 2 5.80 -54.47 2.25
N ALA A 3 5.06 -54.91 3.27
CA ALA A 3 3.96 -54.14 3.86
C ALA A 3 4.41 -52.93 4.70
N LYS A 4 5.62 -52.95 5.27
CA LYS A 4 6.16 -51.83 6.07
C LYS A 4 6.61 -50.64 5.21
N PHE A 5 7.01 -50.89 3.97
CA PHE A 5 7.42 -49.84 3.03
C PHE A 5 6.21 -49.07 2.46
N LEU A 6 5.09 -49.75 2.24
CA LEU A 6 3.87 -49.11 1.73
C LEU A 6 3.21 -48.17 2.76
N VAL A 7 3.36 -48.45 4.06
CA VAL A 7 2.87 -47.57 5.12
C VAL A 7 3.68 -46.28 5.22
N PHE A 8 4.97 -46.31 4.89
CA PHE A 8 5.84 -45.13 4.95
C PHE A 8 5.61 -44.16 3.77
N CYS A 9 5.25 -44.65 2.58
CA CYS A 9 4.89 -43.78 1.45
C CYS A 9 3.50 -43.12 1.59
N GLY A 10 2.58 -43.69 2.37
CA GLY A 10 1.24 -43.09 2.61
C GLY A 10 1.24 -41.90 3.57
N LEU A 11 2.22 -41.83 4.48
CA LEU A 11 2.36 -40.74 5.46
C LEU A 11 3.12 -39.53 4.91
N VAL A 12 3.74 -39.65 3.74
CA VAL A 12 4.35 -38.54 2.99
C VAL A 12 3.40 -38.04 1.90
N SER A 13 2.08 -38.13 2.13
CA SER A 13 1.17 -37.16 1.51
C SER A 13 1.44 -35.84 2.23
N LEU A 14 2.48 -35.15 1.76
CA LEU A 14 2.86 -33.82 2.21
C LEU A 14 1.58 -32.98 2.25
N ALA A 15 1.16 -32.62 3.45
CA ALA A 15 0.27 -31.51 3.67
C ALA A 15 0.95 -30.31 3.00
N SER A 16 0.57 -30.04 1.76
CA SER A 16 0.84 -28.76 1.14
C SER A 16 -0.02 -27.78 1.92
N ALA A 17 0.53 -27.26 3.01
CA ALA A 17 -0.09 -26.21 3.78
C ALA A 17 -0.18 -25.02 2.83
N THR A 18 -1.33 -24.88 2.17
CA THR A 18 -1.65 -23.69 1.40
C THR A 18 -1.69 -22.55 2.39
N ILE A 19 -0.63 -21.75 2.42
CA ILE A 19 -0.58 -20.54 3.24
C ILE A 19 -1.63 -19.60 2.65
N LYS A 20 -2.83 -19.64 3.22
CA LYS A 20 -3.91 -18.74 2.83
C LYS A 20 -3.59 -17.37 3.42
N LEU A 21 -3.28 -16.43 2.54
CA LEU A 21 -3.12 -15.03 2.88
C LEU A 21 -4.39 -14.53 3.56
N GLN A 22 -4.23 -13.95 4.76
CA GLN A 22 -5.34 -13.30 5.46
C GLN A 22 -5.36 -11.83 5.08
N GLU A 23 -6.47 -11.37 4.52
CA GLU A 23 -6.73 -9.96 4.26
C GLU A 23 -6.91 -9.21 5.59
N ILE A 24 -6.13 -8.14 5.80
CA ILE A 24 -6.26 -7.23 6.94
C ILE A 24 -6.99 -5.95 6.54
N PHE A 25 -6.55 -5.32 5.45
CA PHE A 25 -7.15 -4.09 4.96
C PHE A 25 -7.42 -4.19 3.47
N SER A 26 -8.45 -3.50 3.01
CA SER A 26 -8.84 -3.48 1.60
C SER A 26 -9.34 -2.12 1.17
N TRP A 27 -9.01 -1.72 -0.05
CA TRP A 27 -9.48 -0.46 -0.64
C TRP A 27 -9.96 -0.70 -2.06
N ASN A 28 -11.19 -0.28 -2.33
CA ASN A 28 -11.65 -0.04 -3.71
C ASN A 28 -11.21 1.35 -4.19
N VAL A 29 -11.23 2.32 -3.28
CA VAL A 29 -10.80 3.71 -3.48
C VAL A 29 -10.08 4.15 -2.21
N VAL A 30 -8.89 4.73 -2.35
CA VAL A 30 -8.11 5.23 -1.22
C VAL A 30 -8.59 6.63 -0.84
N ASP A 31 -8.64 6.91 0.46
CA ASP A 31 -9.05 8.20 1.00
C ASP A 31 -8.08 8.64 2.10
N TRP A 32 -8.07 9.94 2.40
CA TRP A 32 -7.17 10.57 3.37
C TRP A 32 -7.92 11.22 4.54
N ASN A 33 -7.29 11.22 5.70
CA ASN A 33 -7.73 11.97 6.87
C ASN A 33 -7.41 13.46 6.70
N TYR A 34 -8.35 14.19 6.11
CA TYR A 34 -8.31 15.66 6.08
C TYR A 34 -8.68 16.25 7.45
N PRO A 35 -8.14 17.43 7.81
CA PRO A 35 -8.48 18.09 9.07
C PRO A 35 -9.96 18.47 9.16
N ASP A 36 -10.60 18.74 8.02
CA ASP A 36 -11.99 19.13 7.95
C ASP A 36 -12.61 18.79 6.57
N GLN A 37 -13.94 18.84 6.50
CA GLN A 37 -14.65 18.50 5.25
C GLN A 37 -14.43 19.56 4.16
N PHE A 38 -14.25 20.84 4.51
CA PHE A 38 -14.04 21.90 3.55
C PHE A 38 -12.69 21.76 2.83
N SER A 39 -11.60 21.45 3.55
CA SER A 39 -10.30 21.18 2.95
C SER A 39 -10.34 19.96 2.02
N LYS A 40 -11.04 18.89 2.40
CA LYS A 40 -11.26 17.74 1.52
C LYS A 40 -12.03 18.12 0.25
N GLN A 41 -13.13 18.88 0.38
CA GLN A 41 -13.92 19.32 -0.77
C GLN A 41 -13.12 20.25 -1.68
N GLN A 42 -12.28 21.11 -1.11
CA GLN A 42 -11.37 21.96 -1.88
C GLN A 42 -10.37 21.12 -2.67
N ALA A 43 -9.78 20.09 -2.05
CA ALA A 43 -8.85 19.20 -2.73
C ALA A 43 -9.50 18.44 -3.89
N LEU A 44 -10.74 17.97 -3.70
CA LEU A 44 -11.52 17.34 -4.78
C LEU A 44 -11.82 18.33 -5.93
N ARG A 45 -12.28 19.55 -5.61
CA ARG A 45 -12.62 20.56 -6.62
C ARG A 45 -11.42 21.04 -7.43
N THR A 46 -10.25 21.13 -6.79
CA THR A 46 -9.00 21.60 -7.44
C THR A 46 -8.25 20.48 -8.15
N GLY A 47 -8.65 19.22 -7.99
CA GLY A 47 -7.92 18.07 -8.50
C GLY A 47 -6.65 17.74 -7.71
N ALA A 48 -6.45 18.35 -6.52
CA ALA A 48 -5.40 17.96 -5.58
C ALA A 48 -5.68 16.59 -4.94
N LEU A 49 -6.95 16.15 -4.96
CA LEU A 49 -7.37 14.78 -4.68
C LEU A 49 -8.19 14.23 -5.85
N ILE A 50 -7.69 13.16 -6.47
CA ILE A 50 -8.40 12.35 -7.48
C ILE A 50 -8.28 10.90 -6.97
N PRO A 51 -9.26 10.41 -6.19
CA PRO A 51 -9.15 9.15 -5.48
C PRO A 51 -8.84 7.94 -6.39
N GLU A 52 -9.31 7.97 -7.64
CA GLU A 52 -9.14 6.91 -8.62
C GLU A 52 -7.69 6.76 -9.10
N ASN A 53 -6.88 7.80 -8.94
CA ASN A 53 -5.47 7.79 -9.31
C ASN A 53 -4.57 7.20 -8.22
N ALA A 54 -5.10 6.96 -7.02
CA ALA A 54 -4.34 6.50 -5.88
C ALA A 54 -4.06 5.00 -5.94
N LEU A 55 -2.79 4.65 -6.16
CA LEU A 55 -2.32 3.26 -6.13
C LEU A 55 -1.20 3.11 -5.10
N PRO A 56 -1.51 2.66 -3.87
CA PRO A 56 -0.52 2.19 -2.91
C PRO A 56 0.42 1.14 -3.50
N VAL A 57 1.73 1.27 -3.26
CA VAL A 57 2.74 0.30 -3.77
C VAL A 57 3.71 -0.24 -2.73
N GLY A 58 3.95 0.48 -1.65
CA GLY A 58 4.92 0.09 -0.61
C GLY A 58 4.30 0.20 0.78
N ILE A 59 4.64 -0.76 1.63
CA ILE A 59 4.22 -0.81 3.03
C ILE A 59 5.40 -1.11 3.94
N GLU A 60 5.31 -0.63 5.17
CA GLU A 60 6.25 -0.99 6.23
C GLU A 60 5.57 -0.89 7.58
N ARG A 61 5.67 -1.94 8.41
CA ARG A 61 5.16 -1.90 9.78
C ARG A 61 6.25 -1.39 10.72
N TRP A 62 5.89 -0.43 11.55
CA TRP A 62 6.73 0.09 12.61
C TRP A 62 5.89 0.39 13.86
N ARG A 63 6.10 -0.37 14.94
CA ARG A 63 5.33 -0.27 16.18
C ARG A 63 3.81 -0.32 15.93
N ASN A 64 3.09 0.75 16.29
CA ASN A 64 1.65 0.94 16.10
C ASN A 64 1.30 1.64 14.78
N LYS A 65 2.23 1.77 13.84
CA LYS A 65 1.99 2.38 12.53
C LYS A 65 2.24 1.38 11.41
N LEU A 66 1.33 1.34 10.46
CA LEU A 66 1.55 0.74 9.16
C LEU A 66 1.76 1.87 8.15
N PHE A 67 3.01 2.08 7.74
CA PHE A 67 3.32 3.05 6.69
C PHE A 67 2.84 2.52 5.35
N VAL A 68 2.27 3.42 4.56
CA VAL A 68 1.74 3.16 3.21
C VAL A 68 2.22 4.28 2.30
N SER A 69 2.89 3.90 1.21
CA SER A 69 3.34 4.83 0.18
C SER A 69 2.40 4.79 -1.03
N VAL A 70 2.05 5.98 -1.51
CA VAL A 70 1.22 6.21 -2.69
C VAL A 70 2.00 7.13 -3.64
N PRO A 71 2.67 6.59 -4.67
CA PRO A 71 3.47 7.37 -5.60
C PRO A 71 2.62 8.37 -6.41
N ARG A 72 3.19 9.53 -6.75
CA ARG A 72 2.54 10.55 -7.60
C ARG A 72 2.75 10.29 -9.08
N TRP A 73 2.25 9.15 -9.52
CA TRP A 73 2.23 8.74 -10.92
C TRP A 73 1.27 9.56 -11.76
N ARG A 74 0.15 9.97 -11.15
CA ARG A 74 -0.83 10.88 -11.72
C ARG A 74 -1.11 12.01 -10.72
N SER A 75 -1.79 13.05 -11.19
CA SER A 75 -2.29 14.10 -10.33
C SER A 75 -3.33 13.58 -9.33
N GLY A 76 -3.58 14.36 -8.29
CA GLY A 76 -4.61 14.06 -7.31
C GLY A 76 -4.17 13.16 -6.16
N ILE A 77 -2.87 13.08 -5.90
CA ILE A 77 -2.31 12.38 -4.73
C ILE A 77 -1.87 13.41 -3.69
N PRO A 78 -2.63 13.60 -2.60
CA PRO A 78 -2.38 14.69 -1.67
C PRO A 78 -1.12 14.43 -0.83
N ALA A 79 -0.89 13.19 -0.39
CA ALA A 79 0.30 12.80 0.35
C ALA A 79 0.86 11.47 -0.15
N THR A 80 2.17 11.45 -0.43
CA THR A 80 2.84 10.28 -1.00
C THR A 80 3.32 9.31 0.08
N LEU A 81 3.62 9.79 1.29
CA LEU A 81 3.93 8.97 2.45
C LEU A 81 2.85 9.13 3.51
N ASN A 82 2.30 8.01 3.95
CA ASN A 82 1.18 7.96 4.87
C ASN A 82 1.35 6.85 5.90
N TYR A 83 0.49 6.83 6.93
CA TYR A 83 0.36 5.69 7.82
C TYR A 83 -1.09 5.42 8.22
N ILE A 84 -1.32 4.21 8.70
CA ILE A 84 -2.55 3.75 9.38
C ILE A 84 -2.19 3.44 10.84
N PRO A 85 -2.92 3.97 11.83
CA PRO A 85 -2.76 3.59 13.24
C PRO A 85 -3.29 2.16 13.45
N LEU A 86 -2.46 1.29 14.01
CA LEU A 86 -2.79 -0.12 14.30
C LEU A 86 -3.43 -0.31 15.68
N ASP A 87 -3.45 0.73 16.50
CA ASP A 87 -4.05 0.82 17.83
C ASP A 87 -5.46 1.44 17.83
N ALA A 88 -5.93 1.93 16.68
CA ALA A 88 -7.29 2.42 16.50
C ALA A 88 -8.30 1.27 16.36
N PRO A 89 -9.61 1.53 16.57
CA PRO A 89 -10.66 0.55 16.24
C PRO A 89 -10.52 0.07 14.78
N TYR A 90 -10.67 -1.24 14.60
CA TYR A 90 -10.49 -1.86 13.29
C TYR A 90 -11.53 -1.35 12.29
N GLU A 91 -11.04 -0.84 11.16
CA GLU A 91 -11.81 -0.47 9.98
C GLU A 91 -11.21 -1.22 8.78
N PRO A 92 -12.01 -1.91 7.94
CA PRO A 92 -11.48 -2.67 6.81
C PRO A 92 -10.79 -1.79 5.74
N SER A 93 -11.28 -0.56 5.57
CA SER A 93 -10.80 0.39 4.55
C SER A 93 -10.40 1.72 5.19
N PRO A 94 -9.41 1.72 6.10
CA PRO A 94 -9.09 2.90 6.89
C PRO A 94 -8.52 3.99 6.00
N LYS A 95 -8.83 5.24 6.33
CA LYS A 95 -8.26 6.41 5.66
C LYS A 95 -6.78 6.54 5.99
N LEU A 96 -6.02 7.02 5.03
CA LEU A 96 -4.58 7.27 5.17
C LEU A 96 -4.32 8.59 5.90
N THR A 97 -3.41 8.57 6.86
CA THR A 97 -2.93 9.78 7.53
C THR A 97 -1.58 10.20 6.96
N PRO A 98 -1.42 11.42 6.41
CA PRO A 98 -0.14 11.89 5.89
C PRO A 98 0.97 11.85 6.93
N TYR A 99 2.18 11.50 6.50
CA TYR A 99 3.37 11.52 7.33
C TYR A 99 4.49 12.34 6.69
N PRO A 100 5.17 13.24 7.44
CA PRO A 100 4.83 13.64 8.81
C PRO A 100 3.55 14.49 8.90
N SER A 101 3.16 15.16 7.80
CA SER A 101 1.97 15.99 7.68
C SER A 101 1.62 16.22 6.20
N PHE A 102 0.49 16.88 5.90
CA PHE A 102 0.21 17.35 4.54
C PHE A 102 1.28 18.34 4.03
N GLU A 103 1.76 19.23 4.91
CA GLU A 103 2.82 20.20 4.59
C GLU A 103 4.15 19.50 4.24
N GLY A 104 4.53 18.45 4.99
CA GLY A 104 5.70 17.62 4.66
C GLY A 104 5.54 16.81 3.37
N ASN A 105 4.34 16.83 2.77
CA ASN A 105 4.05 16.25 1.47
C ASN A 105 3.73 17.34 0.43
N GLU A 106 3.97 18.61 0.69
CA GLU A 106 3.67 19.65 -0.31
C GLU A 106 4.49 19.45 -1.59
N LEU A 107 3.79 19.31 -2.72
CA LEU A 107 4.43 19.13 -4.00
C LEU A 107 5.13 20.43 -4.44
N GLY A 108 6.40 20.34 -4.84
CA GLY A 108 7.20 21.49 -5.26
C GLY A 108 7.95 22.18 -4.13
N ASN A 109 7.74 21.77 -2.88
CA ASN A 109 8.58 22.19 -1.76
C ASN A 109 9.88 21.36 -1.75
N CYS A 110 10.91 21.84 -2.45
CA CYS A 110 12.20 21.16 -2.54
C CYS A 110 13.01 21.14 -1.23
N GLN A 111 12.61 21.89 -0.21
CA GLN A 111 13.37 22.02 1.04
C GLN A 111 12.96 20.94 2.03
N THR A 112 11.66 20.68 2.15
CA THR A 112 11.10 19.79 3.18
C THR A 112 10.02 18.84 2.65
N GLY A 113 9.54 19.03 1.42
CA GLY A 113 8.44 18.28 0.84
C GLY A 113 8.88 16.97 0.19
N LEU A 114 8.14 15.90 0.49
CA LEU A 114 8.26 14.65 -0.25
C LEU A 114 7.60 14.77 -1.62
N THR A 115 8.26 14.27 -2.66
CA THR A 115 7.78 14.33 -4.05
C THR A 115 7.05 13.06 -4.46
N THR A 116 7.76 11.92 -4.55
CA THR A 116 7.16 10.64 -4.93
C THR A 116 7.87 9.50 -4.22
N VAL A 117 7.21 8.94 -3.22
CA VAL A 117 7.75 7.85 -2.41
C VAL A 117 7.31 6.50 -2.96
N TYR A 118 8.28 5.61 -3.19
CA TYR A 118 8.05 4.25 -3.69
C TYR A 118 8.17 3.16 -2.62
N ARG A 119 9.21 3.25 -1.79
CA ARG A 119 9.50 2.24 -0.77
C ARG A 119 9.84 2.92 0.54
N VAL A 120 9.46 2.24 1.60
CA VAL A 120 9.65 2.68 2.98
C VAL A 120 10.28 1.53 3.75
N LYS A 121 11.23 1.84 4.62
CA LYS A 121 11.85 0.84 5.50
C LYS A 121 12.11 1.43 6.87
N ALA A 122 11.66 0.75 7.92
CA ALA A 122 12.02 1.09 9.28
C ALA A 122 13.22 0.24 9.69
N ASP A 123 14.19 0.86 10.35
CA ASP A 123 15.34 0.14 10.91
C ASP A 123 15.17 -0.12 12.41
N GLN A 124 16.10 -0.90 12.97
CA GLN A 124 16.13 -1.25 14.39
C GLN A 124 16.39 -0.05 15.33
N CYS A 125 16.81 1.10 14.78
CA CYS A 125 17.14 2.31 15.53
C CYS A 125 15.98 3.33 15.49
N ASP A 126 14.77 2.88 15.23
CA ASP A 126 13.57 3.71 15.13
C ASP A 126 13.60 4.77 14.01
N ARG A 127 14.43 4.58 12.98
CA ARG A 127 14.50 5.50 11.83
C ARG A 127 13.69 4.98 10.66
N LEU A 128 12.99 5.89 9.99
CA LEU A 128 12.25 5.62 8.77
C LEU A 128 13.05 6.08 7.55
N TRP A 129 13.43 5.13 6.71
CA TRP A 129 14.09 5.35 5.43
C TRP A 129 13.05 5.36 4.32
N VAL A 130 13.14 6.37 3.47
CA VAL A 130 12.16 6.62 2.41
C VAL A 130 12.90 6.78 1.10
N LEU A 131 12.48 6.03 0.08
CA LEU A 131 12.96 6.22 -1.29
C LEU A 131 12.03 7.20 -2.01
N ASP A 132 12.41 8.47 -2.00
CA ASP A 132 11.81 9.52 -2.82
C ASP A 132 12.58 9.66 -4.14
N ILE A 133 11.89 9.52 -5.26
CA ILE A 133 12.52 9.60 -6.58
C ILE A 133 12.63 11.04 -7.11
N GLY A 134 12.00 12.02 -6.46
CA GLY A 134 12.11 13.44 -6.83
C GLY A 134 11.41 13.82 -8.14
N THR A 135 10.68 12.89 -8.78
CA THR A 135 9.93 13.15 -10.02
C THR A 135 8.43 13.10 -9.78
N TYR A 136 7.69 13.88 -10.55
CA TYR A 136 6.22 13.90 -10.53
C TYR A 136 5.70 13.48 -11.90
N GLY A 137 4.73 12.56 -11.90
CA GLY A 137 4.22 11.94 -13.11
C GLY A 137 5.16 10.86 -13.68
N TYR A 138 4.63 10.06 -14.61
CA TYR A 138 5.41 9.17 -15.47
C TYR A 138 5.19 9.56 -16.94
N ASP A 139 6.12 9.14 -17.80
CA ASP A 139 6.03 9.40 -19.24
C ASP A 139 4.82 8.65 -19.84
N LYS A 140 4.02 9.32 -20.67
CA LYS A 140 2.73 8.83 -21.23
C LYS A 140 2.87 7.53 -22.04
N LYS A 141 4.08 7.12 -22.39
CA LYS A 141 4.36 5.80 -22.98
C LYS A 141 4.18 4.62 -22.01
N MET A 142 4.20 4.88 -20.71
CA MET A 142 4.01 3.89 -19.64
C MET A 142 2.59 3.95 -19.09
N ASP A 143 1.57 4.18 -19.93
CA ASP A 143 0.17 3.92 -19.60
C ASP A 143 -0.05 2.40 -19.44
N PHE A 144 0.66 1.79 -18.49
CA PHE A 144 0.18 0.62 -17.82
C PHE A 144 -1.20 0.98 -17.30
N PHE A 145 -2.18 0.17 -17.68
CA PHE A 145 -3.56 0.28 -17.30
C PHE A 145 -3.64 0.24 -15.76
N ILE A 146 -3.46 1.37 -15.08
CA ILE A 146 -3.79 1.56 -13.66
C ILE A 146 -5.32 1.55 -13.63
N ILE A 147 -5.89 0.36 -13.73
CA ILE A 147 -7.29 0.13 -13.44
C ILE A 147 -7.43 0.36 -11.94
N PRO A 148 -8.56 0.91 -11.45
CA PRO A 148 -8.94 0.78 -10.05
C PRO A 148 -9.10 -0.72 -9.71
N ILE A 149 -7.98 -1.36 -9.40
CA ILE A 149 -7.90 -2.72 -8.91
C ILE A 149 -8.07 -2.64 -7.40
N PRO A 150 -8.99 -3.39 -6.80
CA PRO A 150 -9.07 -3.48 -5.35
C PRO A 150 -7.72 -3.91 -4.77
N ILE A 151 -7.19 -3.09 -3.85
CA ILE A 151 -5.90 -3.29 -3.20
C ILE A 151 -6.19 -3.95 -1.86
N PHE A 152 -5.45 -5.01 -1.56
CA PHE A 152 -5.58 -5.77 -0.32
C PHE A 152 -4.23 -5.85 0.37
N LEU A 153 -4.22 -5.57 1.67
CA LEU A 153 -3.09 -5.84 2.53
C LEU A 153 -3.27 -7.24 3.12
N THR A 154 -2.29 -8.10 2.93
CA THR A 154 -2.34 -9.47 3.43
C THR A 154 -1.27 -9.74 4.48
N TYR A 155 -1.63 -10.57 5.44
CA TYR A 155 -0.74 -11.14 6.44
C TYR A 155 -0.22 -12.50 5.97
N VAL A 156 1.10 -12.67 5.96
CA VAL A 156 1.75 -13.98 5.85
C VAL A 156 2.16 -14.42 7.27
N PRO A 157 1.85 -15.65 7.71
CA PRO A 157 2.24 -16.18 9.03
C PRO A 157 3.74 -16.10 9.36
N SER A 158 4.58 -15.88 8.34
CA SER A 158 6.00 -15.53 8.44
C SER A 158 6.21 -14.02 8.65
N THR A 159 5.60 -13.43 9.68
CA THR A 159 5.81 -12.04 10.18
C THR A 159 5.78 -10.87 9.16
N THR A 160 5.46 -11.13 7.89
CA THR A 160 5.68 -10.19 6.78
C THR A 160 4.32 -9.77 6.25
N LEU A 161 4.07 -8.45 6.27
CA LEU A 161 2.93 -7.88 5.58
C LEU A 161 3.28 -7.72 4.10
N GLN A 162 2.33 -8.05 3.25
CA GLN A 162 2.48 -7.90 1.80
C GLN A 162 1.28 -7.16 1.22
N MET A 163 1.57 -6.16 0.38
CA MET A 163 0.53 -5.48 -0.39
C MET A 163 0.27 -6.26 -1.68
N CYS A 164 -1.00 -6.56 -1.94
CA CYS A 164 -1.44 -7.33 -3.10
C CYS A 164 -2.48 -6.52 -3.88
N ALA A 165 -2.36 -6.52 -5.21
CA ALA A 165 -3.40 -6.02 -6.11
C ALA A 165 -4.10 -7.22 -6.76
N ARG A 166 -5.43 -7.23 -6.80
CA ARG A 166 -6.18 -8.31 -7.47
C ARG A 166 -6.19 -8.10 -8.99
N THR A 167 -5.16 -8.57 -9.69
CA THR A 167 -5.16 -8.55 -11.17
C THR A 167 -6.27 -9.48 -11.70
N ARG A 168 -7.24 -8.95 -12.45
CA ARG A 168 -8.05 -9.78 -13.34
C ARG A 168 -7.17 -10.13 -14.55
N SER A 169 -7.04 -11.43 -14.86
CA SER A 169 -6.40 -11.87 -16.09
C SER A 169 -7.11 -11.20 -17.28
N MET A 170 -6.39 -10.34 -18.01
CA MET A 170 -6.86 -9.81 -19.29
C MET A 170 -6.27 -10.71 -20.37
N TYR A 171 -7.13 -11.39 -21.11
CA TYR A 171 -6.72 -12.10 -22.32
C TYR A 171 -6.25 -11.05 -23.33
N LEU A 172 -5.03 -11.19 -23.82
CA LEU A 172 -4.57 -10.52 -25.04
C LEU A 172 -5.30 -11.21 -26.20
N THR A 173 -6.40 -10.62 -26.68
CA THR A 173 -6.94 -10.93 -28.01
C THR A 173 -6.32 -10.01 -29.03
#